data_AF-A0A9P0MDM0-F1
#
_entry.id   AF-A0A9P0MDM0-F1
#
_cell.length_a   1.000
_cell.length_b   1.000
_cell.length_c   1.000
_cell.angle_alpha   90.00
_cell.angle_beta   90.00
_cell.angle_gamma   90.00
#
_symmetry.space_group_name_H-M   'P 1'
#
loop_
_entity.id
_entity.type
_entity.pdbx_description
1 polymer ?
#
loop_
_entity_poly.entity_id
_entity_poly.type
_entity_poly.pdbx_seq_one_letter_code
_entity_poly.pdbx_strand_id
1 'polypeptide(L)'
;MTTSLKNEAGHHMDFDDILVELGEMGRYQVFLYILICLPVLFAASNSLSYVFTAGVPDYRCFIPECEDPSDTTYDVPWRKWAIPDPSAVHAIGVKSDLCYRYMSRPGETNRTCSDSLFMNVTEKCSEFVFDNVERTIVNDWNITCVENQWKLSLVGSSHFAGIIIGSFVFGVMADR
;
A
#
# COMPACT_ATOMS: atom_id res chain seq x y z
N MET A 1 30.77 16.78 72.16
CA MET A 1 29.36 17.12 71.92
C MET A 1 29.21 17.28 70.41
N THR A 2 28.31 16.50 69.80
CA THR A 2 27.69 16.67 68.46
C THR A 2 28.63 16.73 67.24
N THR A 3 28.84 15.62 66.52
CA THR A 3 28.07 15.16 65.33
C THR A 3 28.05 16.16 64.18
N SER A 4 28.71 15.84 63.05
CA SER A 4 28.21 16.24 61.73
C SER A 4 28.81 15.41 60.59
N LEU A 5 27.98 14.49 60.09
CA LEU A 5 27.77 14.11 58.68
C LEU A 5 28.97 13.58 57.87
N LYS A 6 29.15 12.25 57.95
CA LYS A 6 29.72 11.45 56.88
C LYS A 6 28.73 11.52 55.71
N ASN A 7 29.10 12.25 54.65
CA ASN A 7 28.35 12.30 53.40
C ASN A 7 28.17 10.87 52.87
N GLU A 8 26.93 10.41 52.85
CA GLU A 8 26.47 9.35 51.97
C GLU A 8 26.63 9.88 50.54
N ALA A 9 27.77 9.57 49.92
CA ALA A 9 27.91 9.74 48.49
C ALA A 9 26.89 8.80 47.86
N GLY A 10 25.76 9.35 47.41
CA GLY A 10 24.80 8.64 46.60
C GLY A 10 25.55 8.05 45.41
N HIS A 11 25.69 6.73 45.41
CA HIS A 11 26.23 6.00 44.29
C HIS A 11 25.26 6.20 43.13
N HIS A 12 25.62 7.10 42.22
CA HIS A 12 24.94 7.25 40.95
C HIS A 12 25.33 6.04 40.12
N MET A 13 24.52 4.97 40.16
CA MET A 13 24.73 3.80 39.30
C MET A 13 24.70 4.26 37.85
N ASP A 14 25.86 4.21 37.20
CA ASP A 14 25.98 4.56 35.79
C ASP A 14 25.51 3.37 34.95
N PHE A 15 25.02 3.63 33.73
CA PHE A 15 24.51 2.55 32.86
C PHE A 15 25.59 1.49 32.57
N ASP A 16 26.84 1.93 32.49
CA ASP A 16 27.99 1.06 32.32
C ASP A 16 28.25 0.13 33.53
N ASP A 17 27.95 0.57 34.76
CA ASP A 17 28.07 -0.28 35.96
C ASP A 17 27.02 -1.41 35.96
N ILE A 18 25.82 -1.13 35.44
CA ILE A 18 24.75 -2.13 35.29
C ILE A 18 25.11 -3.16 34.21
N LEU A 19 25.77 -2.73 33.12
CA LEU A 19 26.22 -3.61 32.05
C LEU A 19 27.33 -4.57 32.51
N VAL A 20 28.21 -4.12 33.41
CA VAL A 20 29.25 -4.97 34.02
C VAL A 20 28.62 -6.06 34.89
N GLU A 21 27.57 -5.74 35.65
CA GLU A 21 26.87 -6.71 36.52
C GLU A 21 26.01 -7.71 35.73
N LEU A 22 25.54 -7.34 34.53
CA LEU A 22 24.78 -8.22 33.63
C LEU A 22 25.63 -9.31 32.94
N GLY A 23 26.96 -9.13 32.89
CA GLY A 23 27.90 -10.08 32.31
C GLY A 23 27.83 -10.22 30.77
N GLU A 24 28.71 -11.05 30.19
CA GLU A 24 28.69 -11.35 28.75
C GLU A 24 27.41 -12.09 28.34
N MET A 25 26.93 -11.85 27.10
CA MET A 25 25.71 -12.49 26.59
C MET A 25 25.81 -14.02 26.61
N GLY A 26 25.08 -14.66 27.53
CA GLY A 26 25.01 -16.11 27.63
C GLY A 26 24.12 -16.74 26.55
N ARG A 27 24.32 -18.03 26.27
CA ARG A 27 23.52 -18.79 25.27
C ARG A 27 22.01 -18.71 25.52
N TYR A 28 21.60 -18.66 26.80
CA TYR A 28 20.20 -18.54 27.19
C TYR A 28 19.62 -17.13 26.94
N GLN A 29 20.40 -16.07 27.19
CA GLN A 29 20.00 -14.69 26.88
C GLN A 29 19.82 -14.51 25.37
N VAL A 30 20.73 -15.07 24.55
CA VAL A 30 20.60 -15.06 23.08
C VAL A 30 19.34 -15.82 22.63
N PHE A 31 19.05 -16.98 23.22
CA PHE A 31 17.85 -17.74 22.90
C PHE A 31 16.56 -16.97 23.24
N LEU A 32 16.48 -16.38 24.44
CA LEU A 32 15.35 -15.54 24.85
C LEU A 32 15.20 -14.32 23.94
N TYR A 33 16.30 -13.66 23.58
CA TYR A 33 16.29 -12.52 22.67
C TYR A 33 15.70 -12.91 21.30
N ILE A 34 16.15 -14.02 20.72
CA ILE A 34 15.59 -14.54 19.45
C ILE A 34 14.09 -14.84 19.59
N LEU A 35 13.67 -15.42 20.72
CA LEU A 35 12.26 -15.72 20.98
C LEU A 35 11.39 -14.45 21.04
N ILE A 36 11.93 -13.37 21.61
CA ILE A 36 11.26 -12.05 21.67
C ILE A 36 11.25 -11.36 20.29
N CYS A 37 12.33 -11.49 19.51
CA CYS A 37 12.40 -10.92 18.18
C CYS A 37 11.46 -11.60 17.18
N LEU A 38 11.19 -12.89 17.34
CA LEU A 38 10.40 -13.68 16.41
C LEU A 38 8.98 -13.08 16.16
N PRO A 39 8.17 -12.75 17.19
CA PRO A 39 6.91 -12.04 17.00
C PRO A 39 7.03 -10.69 16.27
N VAL A 40 8.09 -9.93 16.57
CA VAL A 40 8.34 -8.62 15.95
C VAL A 40 8.60 -8.78 14.44
N LEU A 41 9.35 -9.81 14.05
CA LEU A 41 9.60 -10.13 12.64
C LEU A 41 8.30 -10.47 11.89
N PHE A 42 7.41 -11.25 12.50
CA PHE A 42 6.11 -11.56 11.88
C PHE A 42 5.21 -10.33 11.74
N ALA A 43 5.21 -9.43 12.73
CA ALA A 43 4.47 -8.18 12.65
C ALA A 43 5.02 -7.25 11.55
N ALA A 44 6.35 -7.13 11.46
CA ALA A 44 7.01 -6.35 10.41
C ALA A 44 6.74 -6.93 9.01
N SER A 45 6.80 -8.26 8.87
CA SER A 45 6.49 -8.96 7.62
C SER A 45 5.05 -8.71 7.15
N ASN A 46 4.07 -8.79 8.06
CA ASN A 46 2.68 -8.45 7.75
C ASN A 46 2.55 -7.01 7.24
N SER A 47 3.19 -6.05 7.92
CA SER A 47 3.15 -4.65 7.51
C SER A 47 3.79 -4.43 6.13
N LEU A 48 4.91 -5.10 5.85
CA LEU A 48 5.61 -5.00 4.57
C LEU A 48 4.81 -5.62 3.42
N SER A 49 4.06 -6.70 3.68
CA SER A 49 3.24 -7.38 2.66
C SER A 49 2.20 -6.46 2.01
N TYR A 50 1.73 -5.44 2.74
CA TYR A 50 0.80 -4.44 2.21
C TYR A 50 1.38 -3.67 1.02
N VAL A 51 2.68 -3.34 1.05
CA VAL A 51 3.32 -2.55 -0.02
C VAL A 51 3.28 -3.30 -1.36
N PHE A 52 3.39 -4.63 -1.33
CA PHE A 52 3.34 -5.47 -2.53
C PHE A 52 1.92 -5.80 -2.97
N THR A 53 0.98 -5.93 -2.02
CA THR A 53 -0.41 -6.31 -2.32
C THR A 53 -1.30 -5.12 -2.69
N ALA A 54 -0.97 -3.91 -2.24
CA ALA A 54 -1.69 -2.68 -2.52
C ALA A 54 -1.06 -1.84 -3.65
N GLY A 55 -0.12 -2.42 -4.41
CA GLY A 55 0.43 -1.80 -5.61
C GLY A 55 -0.68 -1.48 -6.63
N VAL A 56 -0.59 -0.32 -7.29
CA VAL A 56 -1.50 0.08 -8.36
C VAL A 56 -0.89 -0.39 -9.68
N PRO A 57 -1.41 -1.48 -10.27
CA PRO A 57 -0.92 -1.97 -11.54
C PRO A 57 -1.31 -0.99 -12.64
N ASP A 58 -0.67 -1.18 -13.77
CA ASP A 58 -1.03 -0.52 -15.00
C ASP A 58 -2.43 -0.99 -15.46
N TYR A 59 -3.33 -0.04 -15.70
CA TYR A 59 -4.69 -0.31 -16.14
C TYR A 59 -5.11 0.69 -17.22
N ARG A 60 -6.14 0.32 -17.99
CA ARG A 60 -6.75 1.19 -18.99
C ARG A 60 -8.26 0.98 -19.03
N CYS A 61 -8.98 1.89 -19.66
CA CYS A 61 -10.40 1.68 -19.92
C CYS A 61 -10.65 0.56 -20.92
N PHE A 62 -11.74 -0.17 -20.72
CA PHE A 62 -12.31 -1.09 -21.71
C PHE A 62 -13.04 -0.31 -22.81
N ILE A 63 -12.80 -0.68 -24.07
CA ILE A 63 -13.39 -0.02 -25.24
C ILE A 63 -14.27 -1.02 -26.02
N PRO A 64 -15.60 -1.05 -25.79
CA PRO A 64 -16.49 -2.04 -26.38
C PRO A 64 -16.61 -1.94 -27.91
N GLU A 65 -16.26 -0.79 -28.49
CA GLU A 65 -16.22 -0.61 -29.94
C GLU A 65 -15.06 -1.36 -30.61
N CYS A 66 -14.07 -1.77 -29.81
CA CYS A 66 -12.77 -2.19 -30.29
C CYS A 66 -12.32 -3.59 -29.85
N GLU A 67 -12.89 -4.10 -28.78
CA GLU A 67 -12.49 -5.35 -28.17
C GLU A 67 -13.69 -6.03 -27.53
N ASP A 68 -13.61 -7.36 -27.48
CA ASP A 68 -14.61 -8.19 -26.82
C ASP A 68 -14.25 -8.38 -25.34
N PRO A 69 -15.24 -8.46 -24.43
CA PRO A 69 -14.97 -8.64 -22.99
C PRO A 69 -14.23 -9.94 -22.64
N SER A 70 -14.27 -10.93 -23.52
CA SER A 70 -13.66 -12.25 -23.32
C SER A 70 -12.21 -12.34 -23.77
N ASP A 71 -11.73 -11.39 -24.57
CA ASP A 71 -10.37 -11.39 -25.13
C ASP A 71 -9.79 -9.97 -25.10
N THR A 72 -9.41 -9.55 -23.90
CA THR A 72 -8.83 -8.23 -23.64
C THR A 72 -7.34 -8.34 -23.38
N THR A 73 -6.53 -7.59 -24.13
CA THR A 73 -5.09 -7.47 -23.90
C THR A 73 -4.79 -6.04 -23.45
N TYR A 74 -3.98 -5.84 -22.41
CA TYR A 74 -3.61 -4.50 -21.97
C TYR A 74 -2.97 -3.69 -23.11
N ASP A 75 -1.85 -4.16 -23.67
CA ASP A 75 -1.14 -3.44 -24.73
C ASP A 75 -1.81 -3.61 -26.10
N VAL A 76 -2.28 -2.49 -26.65
CA VAL A 76 -3.02 -2.45 -27.92
C VAL A 76 -2.61 -1.22 -28.74
N PRO A 77 -2.39 -1.38 -30.05
CA PRO A 77 -1.86 -0.31 -30.90
C PRO A 77 -2.80 0.90 -31.05
N TRP A 78 -4.10 0.69 -30.84
CA TRP A 78 -5.13 1.71 -30.95
C TRP A 78 -5.36 2.52 -29.67
N ARG A 79 -4.71 2.16 -28.55
CA ARG A 79 -4.85 2.83 -27.25
C ARG A 79 -4.69 4.35 -27.36
N LYS A 80 -3.70 4.79 -28.13
CA LYS A 80 -3.35 6.21 -28.34
C LYS A 80 -4.48 7.08 -28.91
N TRP A 81 -5.45 6.48 -29.59
CA TRP A 81 -6.60 7.19 -30.17
C TRP A 81 -7.83 7.13 -29.27
N ALA A 82 -7.95 6.08 -28.45
CA ALA A 82 -9.12 5.83 -27.60
C ALA A 82 -8.97 6.36 -26.17
N ILE A 83 -7.75 6.52 -25.68
CA ILE A 83 -7.45 6.85 -24.28
C ILE A 83 -6.50 8.05 -24.22
N PRO A 84 -6.78 9.08 -23.40
CA PRO A 84 -5.88 10.20 -23.16
C PRO A 84 -4.52 9.73 -22.61
N ASP A 85 -3.45 10.43 -22.99
CA ASP A 85 -2.10 10.05 -22.57
C ASP A 85 -1.90 10.31 -21.06
N PRO A 86 -1.47 9.30 -20.27
CA PRO A 86 -1.23 9.44 -18.82
C PRO A 86 -0.11 10.41 -18.46
N SER A 87 0.69 10.87 -19.42
CA SER A 87 1.79 11.82 -19.18
C SER A 87 1.34 13.28 -18.99
N ALA A 88 0.07 13.61 -19.21
CA ALA A 88 -0.43 14.99 -19.12
C ALA A 88 -0.56 15.54 -17.70
N VAL A 89 -0.91 14.72 -16.69
CA VAL A 89 -1.06 15.17 -15.29
C VAL A 89 -0.64 14.07 -14.32
N HIS A 90 0.60 14.13 -13.83
CA HIS A 90 1.05 13.33 -12.68
C HIS A 90 0.70 14.07 -11.38
N ALA A 91 -0.50 13.84 -10.85
CA ALA A 91 -0.67 13.97 -9.40
C ALA A 91 0.03 12.76 -8.75
N ILE A 92 0.77 12.98 -7.67
CA ILE A 92 1.63 11.98 -7.00
C ILE A 92 0.91 10.63 -6.86
N GLY A 93 1.35 9.61 -7.60
CA GLY A 93 0.81 8.25 -7.55
C GLY A 93 -0.58 8.04 -8.16
N VAL A 94 -1.17 9.05 -8.80
CA VAL A 94 -2.52 9.00 -9.39
C VAL A 94 -2.44 9.26 -10.89
N LYS A 95 -2.65 8.21 -11.69
CA LYS A 95 -2.85 8.31 -13.14
C LYS A 95 -4.31 8.72 -13.43
N SER A 96 -4.69 9.95 -13.06
CA SER A 96 -6.10 10.39 -13.08
C SER A 96 -6.75 10.34 -14.47
N ASP A 97 -5.95 10.48 -15.53
CA ASP A 97 -6.45 10.62 -16.89
C ASP A 97 -6.80 9.26 -17.53
N LEU A 98 -6.38 8.15 -16.92
CA LEU A 98 -6.73 6.78 -17.35
C LEU A 98 -8.17 6.36 -16.99
N CYS A 99 -8.90 7.22 -16.27
CA CYS A 99 -10.31 7.01 -15.91
C CYS A 99 -11.28 7.53 -16.97
N TYR A 100 -10.76 8.17 -17.99
CA TYR A 100 -11.53 8.76 -19.08
C TYR A 100 -11.13 8.11 -20.39
N ARG A 101 -12.10 7.98 -21.30
CA ARG A 101 -11.88 7.54 -22.68
C ARG A 101 -12.49 8.53 -23.65
N TYR A 102 -12.02 8.54 -24.89
CA TYR A 102 -12.66 9.30 -25.95
C TYR A 102 -13.97 8.63 -26.38
N MET A 103 -15.00 9.44 -26.58
CA MET A 103 -16.31 8.98 -27.02
C MET A 103 -16.24 8.49 -28.47
N SER A 104 -16.95 7.40 -28.77
CA SER A 104 -17.05 6.89 -30.14
C SER A 104 -18.05 7.67 -31.00
N ARG A 105 -17.79 7.74 -32.31
CA ARG A 105 -18.67 8.39 -33.27
C ARG A 105 -19.91 7.53 -33.53
N PRO A 106 -21.13 8.06 -33.34
CA PRO A 106 -22.35 7.27 -33.51
C PRO A 106 -22.51 6.85 -34.97
N GLY A 107 -22.73 5.55 -35.19
CA GLY A 107 -22.99 4.96 -36.51
C GLY A 107 -21.77 4.36 -37.22
N GLU A 108 -20.58 4.42 -36.63
CA GLU A 108 -19.35 3.86 -37.19
C GLU A 108 -18.94 2.62 -36.36
N THR A 109 -19.41 1.43 -36.76
CA THR A 109 -18.95 0.14 -36.19
C THR A 109 -17.85 -0.43 -37.07
N ASN A 110 -16.76 0.33 -37.23
CA ASN A 110 -15.64 -0.16 -38.02
C ASN A 110 -14.85 -1.15 -37.16
N ARG A 111 -14.80 -2.43 -37.57
CA ARG A 111 -14.05 -3.48 -36.83
C ARG A 111 -12.55 -3.19 -36.73
N THR A 112 -12.07 -2.19 -37.48
CA THR A 112 -10.72 -1.66 -37.41
C THR A 112 -10.70 -0.42 -36.52
N CYS A 113 -10.25 -0.58 -35.28
CA CYS A 113 -10.00 0.49 -34.33
C CYS A 113 -9.02 1.51 -34.87
N SER A 114 -9.55 2.60 -35.40
CA SER A 114 -8.81 3.66 -36.07
C SER A 114 -9.21 5.01 -35.48
N ASP A 115 -8.37 6.02 -35.71
CA ASP A 115 -8.53 7.38 -35.20
C ASP A 115 -9.89 8.01 -35.55
N SER A 116 -10.48 7.69 -36.71
CA SER A 116 -11.74 8.28 -37.15
C SER A 116 -12.95 7.93 -36.28
N LEU A 117 -12.85 6.82 -35.54
CA LEU A 117 -13.90 6.34 -34.65
C LEU A 117 -14.05 7.21 -33.40
N PHE A 118 -13.00 7.90 -32.96
CA PHE A 118 -13.00 8.61 -31.68
C PHE A 118 -13.17 10.11 -31.88
N MET A 119 -13.94 10.72 -30.98
CA MET A 119 -14.12 12.17 -30.90
C MET A 119 -13.18 12.76 -29.85
N ASN A 120 -12.80 14.03 -29.99
CA ASN A 120 -12.06 14.77 -28.97
C ASN A 120 -12.97 15.24 -27.81
N VAL A 121 -13.85 14.34 -27.36
CA VAL A 121 -14.76 14.51 -26.22
C VAL A 121 -14.54 13.30 -25.32
N THR A 122 -14.28 13.54 -24.04
CA THR A 122 -13.97 12.48 -23.08
C THR A 122 -15.19 12.08 -22.25
N GLU A 123 -15.26 10.81 -21.87
CA GLU A 123 -16.31 10.24 -21.04
C GLU A 123 -15.78 9.30 -19.94
N LYS A 124 -16.61 9.14 -18.90
CA LYS A 124 -16.54 8.19 -17.79
C LYS A 124 -16.28 6.74 -18.20
N CYS A 125 -15.15 6.12 -17.86
CA CYS A 125 -15.03 4.66 -18.02
C CYS A 125 -15.80 3.90 -16.93
N SER A 126 -16.54 2.85 -17.34
CA SER A 126 -17.26 1.93 -16.43
C SER A 126 -16.45 0.67 -16.12
N GLU A 127 -15.69 0.18 -17.10
CA GLU A 127 -14.93 -1.07 -17.03
C GLU A 127 -13.46 -0.82 -17.36
N PHE A 128 -12.60 -1.63 -16.74
CA PHE A 128 -11.14 -1.47 -16.80
C PHE A 128 -10.48 -2.79 -17.16
N VAL A 129 -9.42 -2.70 -17.96
CA VAL A 129 -8.54 -3.80 -18.32
C VAL A 129 -7.20 -3.58 -17.63
N PHE A 130 -6.79 -4.54 -16.82
CA PHE A 130 -5.53 -4.51 -16.08
C PHE A 130 -4.43 -5.24 -16.85
N ASP A 131 -3.19 -4.83 -16.63
CA ASP A 131 -2.04 -5.61 -17.07
C ASP A 131 -1.94 -6.92 -16.27
N ASN A 132 -1.63 -8.01 -16.95
CA ASN A 132 -1.62 -9.36 -16.39
C ASN A 132 -0.29 -9.73 -15.70
N VAL A 133 0.67 -8.81 -15.67
CA VAL A 133 2.00 -9.04 -15.10
C VAL A 133 1.94 -9.26 -13.58
N GLU A 134 1.06 -8.53 -12.89
CA GLU A 134 0.93 -8.59 -11.43
C GLU A 134 -0.52 -8.67 -10.98
N ARG A 135 -0.75 -9.38 -9.85
CA ARG A 135 -2.05 -9.45 -9.20
C ARG A 135 -1.98 -8.73 -7.87
N THR A 136 -2.77 -7.67 -7.76
CA THR A 136 -2.86 -6.84 -6.56
C THR A 136 -4.32 -6.67 -6.15
N ILE A 137 -4.53 -6.21 -4.91
CA ILE A 137 -5.86 -5.89 -4.36
C ILE A 137 -6.58 -4.87 -5.26
N VAL A 138 -5.83 -4.01 -5.94
CA VAL A 138 -6.38 -3.02 -6.87
C VAL A 138 -7.06 -3.68 -8.07
N ASN A 139 -6.44 -4.71 -8.65
CA ASN A 139 -7.01 -5.48 -9.77
C ASN A 139 -8.24 -6.28 -9.28
N ASP A 140 -8.09 -7.03 -8.18
CA ASP A 140 -9.15 -7.92 -7.67
C ASP A 140 -10.43 -7.17 -7.26
N TRP A 141 -10.29 -5.94 -6.73
CA TRP A 141 -11.41 -5.13 -6.25
C TRP A 141 -11.73 -3.93 -7.14
N ASN A 142 -11.09 -3.84 -8.32
CA ASN A 142 -11.26 -2.77 -9.30
C ASN A 142 -11.12 -1.35 -8.69
N ILE A 143 -10.01 -1.12 -7.96
CA ILE A 143 -9.74 0.14 -7.24
C ILE A 143 -8.91 1.09 -8.11
N THR A 144 -9.52 1.65 -9.15
CA THR A 144 -8.82 2.47 -10.15
C THR A 144 -8.89 3.96 -9.82
N CYS A 145 -10.02 4.59 -10.14
CA CYS A 145 -10.21 6.03 -10.11
C CYS A 145 -10.25 6.61 -8.70
N VAL A 146 -9.99 7.92 -8.61
CA VAL A 146 -9.91 8.70 -7.35
C VAL A 146 -11.11 8.43 -6.42
N GLU A 147 -12.30 8.25 -6.99
CA GLU A 147 -13.53 7.96 -6.25
C GLU A 147 -13.50 6.64 -5.46
N ASN A 148 -12.67 5.67 -5.85
CA ASN A 148 -12.54 4.38 -5.20
C ASN A 148 -11.22 4.23 -4.43
N GLN A 149 -10.22 5.07 -4.70
CA GLN A 149 -8.89 4.96 -4.08
C GLN A 149 -8.89 5.10 -2.55
N TRP A 150 -9.87 5.81 -1.99
CA TRP A 150 -10.04 5.91 -0.53
C TRP A 150 -10.16 4.55 0.17
N LYS A 151 -10.58 3.50 -0.55
CA LYS A 151 -10.64 2.12 -0.03
C LYS A 151 -9.26 1.60 0.39
N LEU A 152 -8.19 1.95 -0.32
CA LEU A 152 -6.82 1.60 0.07
C LEU A 152 -6.42 2.36 1.35
N SER A 153 -6.72 3.65 1.42
CA SER A 153 -6.47 4.47 2.62
C SER A 153 -7.25 3.96 3.84
N LEU A 154 -8.45 3.41 3.63
CA LEU A 154 -9.25 2.79 4.69
C LEU A 154 -8.54 1.56 5.28
N VAL A 155 -7.94 0.71 4.46
CA VAL A 155 -7.17 -0.47 4.93
C VAL A 155 -6.04 -0.02 5.85
N GLY A 156 -5.24 0.97 5.42
CA GLY A 156 -4.18 1.55 6.26
C GLY A 156 -4.70 2.15 7.57
N SER A 157 -5.81 2.89 7.51
CA SER A 157 -6.44 3.49 8.70
C SER A 157 -6.91 2.41 9.68
N SER A 158 -7.53 1.34 9.17
CA SER A 158 -8.00 0.22 9.98
C SER A 158 -6.85 -0.53 10.67
N HIS A 159 -5.71 -0.67 9.98
CA HIS A 159 -4.51 -1.30 10.52
C HIS A 159 -3.96 -0.52 11.73
N PHE A 160 -3.78 0.81 11.60
CA PHE A 160 -3.30 1.63 12.72
C PHE A 160 -4.31 1.72 13.87
N ALA A 161 -5.61 1.79 13.57
CA ALA A 161 -6.64 1.72 14.61
C ALA A 161 -6.55 0.40 15.40
N GLY A 162 -6.34 -0.73 14.70
CA GLY A 162 -6.13 -2.03 15.32
C GLY A 162 -4.90 -2.05 16.25
N ILE A 163 -3.79 -1.44 15.83
CA ILE A 163 -2.59 -1.32 16.67
C ILE A 163 -2.90 -0.53 17.96
N ILE A 164 -3.57 0.63 17.84
CA ILE A 164 -3.91 1.47 19.01
C ILE A 164 -4.77 0.70 20.02
N ILE A 165 -5.83 0.07 19.52
CA ILE A 165 -6.76 -0.70 20.36
C ILE A 165 -6.05 -1.90 20.98
N GLY A 166 -5.25 -2.63 20.19
CA GLY A 166 -4.48 -3.79 20.64
C GLY A 166 -3.48 -3.40 21.73
N SER A 167 -2.68 -2.35 21.52
CA SER A 167 -1.71 -1.87 22.50
C SER A 167 -2.37 -1.46 23.82
N PHE A 168 -3.55 -0.83 23.78
CA PHE A 168 -4.30 -0.49 24.99
C PHE A 168 -4.75 -1.75 25.74
N VAL A 169 -5.38 -2.71 25.05
CA VAL A 169 -5.91 -3.94 25.67
C VAL A 169 -4.79 -4.83 26.22
N PHE A 170 -3.77 -5.11 25.42
CA PHE A 170 -2.65 -5.93 25.84
C PHE A 170 -1.78 -5.24 26.89
N GLY A 171 -1.68 -3.91 26.87
CA GLY A 171 -1.02 -3.14 27.92
C GLY A 171 -1.72 -3.33 29.28
N VAL A 172 -3.04 -3.19 29.32
CA VAL A 172 -3.83 -3.42 30.55
C VAL A 172 -3.75 -4.88 31.00
N MET A 173 -3.75 -5.84 30.07
CA MET A 173 -3.65 -7.26 30.40
C MET A 173 -2.26 -7.66 30.90
N ALA A 174 -1.19 -7.02 30.42
CA ALA A 174 0.17 -7.30 30.85
C ALA A 174 0.51 -6.74 32.25
N ASP A 175 -0.19 -5.68 32.68
CA ASP A 175 -0.04 -5.10 34.01
C ASP A 175 -0.76 -5.91 35.11
N ARG A 176 -1.72 -6.76 34.72
CA ARG A 176 -2.44 -7.68 35.61
C ARG A 176 -1.78 -9.04 35.70
#